data_AF-A0A2S8UV36-F1
#
_entry.id   AF-A0A2S8UV36-F1
#
_cell.length_a   1.000
_cell.length_b   1.000
_cell.length_c   1.000
_cell.angle_alpha   90.00
_cell.angle_beta   90.00
_cell.angle_gamma   90.00
#
_symmetry.space_group_name_H-M   'P 1'
#
loop_
_entity.id
_entity.type
_entity.pdbx_description
1 polymer ?
#
loop_
_entity_poly.entity_id
_entity_poly.type
_entity_poly.pdbx_seq_one_letter_code
_entity_poly.pdbx_strand_id
1 'polypeptide(L)'
;MKKGLTILDATLREGEQQCGIRFSKEDKIKLLHMLEDFGVSFIEVGHPGISEEEEEICQEVAASAKHAEILMHARAKKEEVHAAFRAGADWIGIWASINPISLQTKYTNRSKDYVINQVKQAIEEAKSLGMKIRFTIEDASRTEWEDIAYIGQVAHIAGADRISLADTVGIWEPGQCATIVKKSVETFPCEIEVHLHNDLGLAMANALAAIDSGASVIDTTLCGIGERAGIVDLLNLSVLLSQKRNHPYFKLQMIPELTQSLQLATGCKVDHWRPIIGNNVFTHTAPYHMKAVQQNYSAYESIQPEMIGRVRNIQQKRIERKGSRLSKSLRVSKPFVKGASELLYHRDGPGERWVQMDYRTDERASFYVIQRVFYDAHIEDNLEGHVDVHAHHCDSAFIFWGNKIDGIGLICEVEIEGESQIIESPASVFIPAGLEHRYKYLSGTGTYTNIVLAPNYNSSLLEKNS
;
A
#
# COMPACT_ATOMS: atom_id res chain seq x y z
N MET A 1 32.54 15.44 3.26
CA MET A 1 31.68 15.02 2.12
C MET A 1 30.24 15.14 2.60
N LYS A 2 29.34 15.82 1.88
CA LYS A 2 27.90 15.72 2.19
C LYS A 2 27.54 14.24 2.05
N LYS A 3 27.20 13.57 3.15
CA LYS A 3 26.62 12.23 3.09
C LYS A 3 25.37 12.29 2.21
N GLY A 4 25.17 11.29 1.36
CA GLY A 4 23.99 11.22 0.49
C GLY A 4 22.72 11.10 1.32
N LEU A 5 21.59 11.52 0.75
CA LEU A 5 20.26 11.25 1.31
C LEU A 5 19.91 9.78 1.12
N THR A 6 19.63 9.08 2.21
CA THR A 6 19.14 7.70 2.23
C THR A 6 17.63 7.68 2.46
N ILE A 7 16.93 6.78 1.79
CA ILE A 7 15.52 6.50 2.08
C ILE A 7 15.45 5.14 2.74
N LEU A 8 14.85 5.10 3.92
CA LEU A 8 14.53 3.87 4.62
C LEU A 8 13.07 3.53 4.30
N ASP A 9 12.82 2.34 3.78
CA ASP A 9 11.45 1.84 3.64
C ASP A 9 11.08 0.97 4.85
N ALA A 10 9.96 1.30 5.50
CA ALA A 10 9.42 0.60 6.65
C ALA A 10 8.07 -0.06 6.34
N THR A 11 7.76 -0.36 5.07
CA THR A 11 6.50 -1.00 4.67
C THR A 11 6.28 -2.31 5.43
N LEU A 12 7.35 -3.09 5.59
CA LEU A 12 7.31 -4.42 6.22
C LEU A 12 7.31 -4.38 7.76
N ARG A 13 7.32 -3.18 8.37
CA ARG A 13 7.26 -2.97 9.82
C ARG A 13 6.20 -1.94 10.21
N GLU A 14 6.39 -0.68 9.82
CA GLU A 14 5.40 0.40 10.05
C GLU A 14 4.11 0.09 9.32
N GLY A 15 4.21 -0.35 8.05
CA GLY A 15 3.03 -0.64 7.25
C GLY A 15 2.12 -1.73 7.85
N GLU A 16 2.68 -2.72 8.54
CA GLU A 16 1.91 -3.75 9.25
C GLU A 16 1.16 -3.22 10.48
N GLN A 17 1.52 -2.04 10.99
CA GLN A 17 0.79 -1.42 12.09
C GLN A 17 -0.47 -0.69 11.61
N GLN A 18 -0.68 -0.56 10.29
CA GLN A 18 -1.96 -0.11 9.75
C GLN A 18 -3.05 -1.12 10.12
N CYS A 19 -4.16 -0.63 10.66
CA CYS A 19 -5.30 -1.46 11.02
C CYS A 19 -5.78 -2.31 9.83
N GLY A 20 -5.75 -3.63 10.00
CA GLY A 20 -6.19 -4.61 9.01
C GLY A 20 -5.10 -5.13 8.07
N ILE A 21 -3.84 -4.71 8.22
CA ILE A 21 -2.71 -5.21 7.43
C ILE A 21 -1.90 -6.22 8.26
N ARG A 22 -1.55 -7.35 7.64
CA ARG A 22 -0.55 -8.29 8.14
C ARG A 22 0.01 -9.06 6.94
N PHE A 23 1.32 -9.03 6.74
CA PHE A 23 1.94 -9.73 5.61
C PHE A 23 2.25 -11.17 5.98
N SER A 24 2.07 -12.08 5.03
CA SER A 24 2.71 -13.39 5.12
C SER A 24 4.23 -13.23 4.92
N LYS A 25 4.99 -14.26 5.31
CA LYS A 25 6.43 -14.30 5.03
C LYS A 25 6.70 -14.17 3.52
N GLU A 26 5.95 -14.88 2.71
CA GLU A 26 6.08 -14.89 1.26
C GLU A 26 5.80 -13.51 0.66
N ASP A 27 4.80 -12.79 1.18
CA ASP A 27 4.52 -11.40 0.80
C ASP A 27 5.67 -10.47 1.20
N LYS A 28 6.20 -10.61 2.43
CA LYS A 28 7.34 -9.80 2.89
C LYS A 28 8.57 -10.00 2.00
N ILE A 29 8.91 -11.24 1.66
CA ILE A 29 10.06 -11.55 0.77
C ILE A 29 9.84 -10.96 -0.63
N LYS A 30 8.63 -11.11 -1.19
CA LYS A 30 8.31 -10.57 -2.52
C LYS A 30 8.41 -9.03 -2.53
N LEU A 31 7.78 -8.37 -1.55
CA LEU A 31 7.82 -6.91 -1.44
C LEU A 31 9.24 -6.40 -1.15
N LEU A 32 10.04 -7.11 -0.35
CA LEU A 32 11.46 -6.81 -0.12
C LEU A 32 12.22 -6.74 -1.44
N HIS A 33 12.12 -7.78 -2.28
CA HIS A 33 12.79 -7.81 -3.59
C HIS A 33 12.29 -6.70 -4.52
N MET A 34 10.99 -6.39 -4.51
CA MET A 34 10.45 -5.30 -5.31
C MET A 34 10.96 -3.93 -4.85
N LEU A 35 11.10 -3.70 -3.54
CA LEU A 35 11.69 -2.47 -2.98
C LEU A 35 13.17 -2.34 -3.34
N GLU A 36 13.91 -3.43 -3.24
CA GLU A 36 15.30 -3.54 -3.67
C GLU A 36 15.47 -3.23 -5.16
N ASP A 37 14.61 -3.80 -6.02
CA ASP A 37 14.63 -3.57 -7.46
C ASP A 37 14.19 -2.14 -7.81
N PHE A 38 13.30 -1.54 -7.01
CA PHE A 38 12.89 -0.15 -7.14
C PHE A 38 14.03 0.83 -6.84
N GLY A 39 15.02 0.43 -6.04
CA GLY A 39 16.20 1.23 -5.70
C GLY A 39 16.27 1.65 -4.23
N VAL A 40 15.49 1.04 -3.34
CA VAL A 40 15.63 1.22 -1.89
C VAL A 40 16.83 0.40 -1.39
N SER A 41 17.73 1.03 -0.65
CA SER A 41 18.96 0.40 -0.15
C SER A 41 18.94 0.10 1.35
N PHE A 42 17.86 0.45 2.04
CA PHE A 42 17.74 0.32 3.49
C PHE A 42 16.28 0.01 3.84
N ILE A 43 16.01 -1.16 4.43
CA ILE A 43 14.64 -1.66 4.62
C ILE A 43 14.47 -2.15 6.06
N GLU A 44 13.43 -1.66 6.75
CA GLU A 44 13.04 -2.14 8.07
C GLU A 44 11.98 -3.25 7.93
N VAL A 45 12.34 -4.47 8.35
CA VAL A 45 11.62 -5.70 7.95
C VAL A 45 10.67 -6.27 9.00
N GLY A 46 10.69 -5.75 10.23
CA GLY A 46 9.79 -6.19 11.29
C GLY A 46 10.31 -5.92 12.70
N HIS A 47 9.68 -6.56 13.68
CA HIS A 47 10.02 -6.49 15.10
C HIS A 47 10.11 -7.90 15.70
N PRO A 48 11.27 -8.57 15.60
CA PRO A 48 11.44 -9.97 16.00
C PRO A 48 11.18 -10.22 17.49
N GLY A 49 11.33 -9.20 18.33
CA GLY A 49 11.04 -9.27 19.78
C GLY A 49 9.54 -9.36 20.16
N ILE A 50 8.61 -9.46 19.19
CA ILE A 50 7.18 -9.60 19.45
C ILE A 50 6.80 -11.04 19.78
N SER A 51 7.27 -12.02 19.00
CA SER A 51 6.98 -13.45 19.15
C SER A 51 8.02 -14.30 18.42
N GLU A 52 8.08 -15.60 18.73
CA GLU A 52 8.94 -16.55 18.00
C GLU A 52 8.59 -16.60 16.51
N GLU A 53 7.30 -16.56 16.16
CA GLU A 53 6.82 -16.49 14.78
C GLU A 53 7.36 -15.25 14.05
N GLU A 54 7.34 -14.07 14.69
CA GLU A 54 7.85 -12.84 14.08
C GLU A 54 9.38 -12.86 13.95
N GLU A 55 10.08 -13.50 14.90
CA GLU A 55 11.52 -13.72 14.82
C GLU A 55 11.89 -14.60 13.62
N GLU A 56 11.18 -15.72 13.42
CA GLU A 56 11.38 -16.62 12.28
C GLU A 56 11.09 -15.93 10.94
N ILE A 57 9.98 -15.17 10.85
CA ILE A 57 9.64 -14.40 9.66
C ILE A 57 10.73 -13.36 9.36
N CYS A 58 11.15 -12.58 10.36
CA CYS A 58 12.22 -11.59 10.19
C CYS A 58 13.52 -12.24 9.73
N GLN A 59 13.86 -13.41 10.26
CA GLN A 59 15.06 -14.16 9.88
C GLN A 59 15.03 -14.59 8.41
N GLU A 60 13.92 -15.17 7.95
CA GLU A 60 13.79 -15.61 6.57
C GLU A 60 13.74 -14.44 5.57
N VAL A 61 13.09 -13.34 5.95
CA VAL A 61 13.05 -12.11 5.13
C VAL A 61 14.45 -11.49 5.03
N ALA A 62 15.18 -11.35 6.14
CA ALA A 62 16.54 -10.84 6.16
C ALA A 62 17.49 -11.70 5.33
N ALA A 63 17.41 -13.04 5.46
CA ALA A 63 18.21 -13.97 4.67
C ALA A 63 17.92 -13.92 3.16
N SER A 64 16.76 -13.40 2.76
CA SER A 64 16.35 -13.26 1.37
C SER A 64 16.82 -11.94 0.73
N ALA A 65 17.31 -10.97 1.51
CA ALA A 65 17.82 -9.70 1.02
C ALA A 65 19.02 -9.91 0.09
N LYS A 66 19.10 -9.14 -1.00
CA LYS A 66 20.18 -9.25 -2.00
C LYS A 66 21.23 -8.17 -1.81
N HIS A 67 20.81 -6.95 -1.50
CA HIS A 67 21.67 -5.77 -1.45
C HIS A 67 21.22 -4.66 -0.50
N ALA A 68 19.98 -4.67 -0.01
CA ALA A 68 19.54 -3.72 1.01
C ALA A 68 20.16 -4.02 2.38
N GLU A 69 20.53 -2.98 3.13
CA GLU A 69 20.81 -3.12 4.55
C GLU A 69 19.49 -3.35 5.31
N ILE A 70 19.48 -4.36 6.18
CA ILE A 70 18.29 -4.80 6.89
C ILE A 70 18.26 -4.27 8.32
N LEU A 71 17.19 -3.53 8.65
CA LEU A 71 16.93 -3.05 9.99
C LEU A 71 15.79 -3.81 10.66
N MET A 72 15.95 -4.11 11.95
CA MET A 72 14.90 -4.70 12.77
C MET A 72 14.58 -3.81 13.97
N HIS A 73 13.29 -3.64 14.23
CA HIS A 73 12.77 -2.80 15.29
C HIS A 73 12.84 -3.52 16.64
N ALA A 74 13.15 -2.79 17.72
CA ALA A 74 13.22 -3.37 19.06
C ALA A 74 12.89 -2.34 20.15
N ARG A 75 12.22 -2.79 21.22
CA ARG A 75 12.14 -2.01 22.47
C ARG A 75 13.50 -2.05 23.16
N ALA A 76 13.75 -1.10 24.08
CA ALA A 76 14.96 -1.06 24.92
C ALA A 76 14.99 -2.19 25.98
N LYS A 77 15.07 -3.43 25.52
CA LYS A 77 15.14 -4.67 26.31
C LYS A 77 16.18 -5.60 25.71
N LYS A 78 16.97 -6.23 26.58
CA LYS A 78 18.07 -7.12 26.19
C LYS A 78 17.58 -8.32 25.38
N GLU A 79 16.44 -8.88 25.72
CA GLU A 79 15.86 -10.05 25.05
C GLU A 79 15.51 -9.74 23.59
N GLU A 80 15.01 -8.53 23.30
CA GLU A 80 14.64 -8.10 21.96
C GLU A 80 15.86 -7.73 21.12
N VAL A 81 16.91 -7.21 21.75
CA VAL A 81 18.23 -7.04 21.12
C VAL A 81 18.78 -8.39 20.66
N HIS A 82 18.68 -9.42 21.51
CA HIS A 82 19.11 -10.76 21.14
C HIS A 82 18.22 -11.39 20.05
N ALA A 83 16.91 -11.12 20.05
CA ALA A 83 16.02 -11.59 18.98
C ALA A 83 16.41 -10.97 17.62
N ALA A 84 16.65 -9.66 17.56
CA ALA A 84 17.14 -9.01 16.34
C ALA A 84 18.49 -9.56 15.87
N PHE A 85 19.40 -9.84 16.80
CA PHE A 85 20.68 -10.48 16.46
C PHE A 85 20.52 -11.89 15.89
N ARG A 86 19.67 -12.73 16.51
CA ARG A 86 19.39 -14.10 16.02
C ARG A 86 18.70 -14.10 14.65
N ALA A 87 17.83 -13.14 14.42
CA ALA A 87 17.17 -12.94 13.14
C ALA A 87 18.09 -12.35 12.04
N GLY A 88 19.35 -12.02 12.37
CA GLY A 88 20.35 -11.61 11.37
C GLY A 88 20.25 -10.15 10.93
N ALA A 89 19.85 -9.25 11.82
CA ALA A 89 19.79 -7.81 11.53
C ALA A 89 21.18 -7.20 11.29
N ASP A 90 21.35 -6.43 10.21
CA ASP A 90 22.52 -5.55 10.02
C ASP A 90 22.44 -4.36 10.99
N TRP A 91 21.23 -3.81 11.12
CA TRP A 91 20.88 -2.71 11.99
C TRP A 91 19.78 -3.06 12.98
N ILE A 92 19.91 -2.56 14.20
CA ILE A 92 18.82 -2.57 15.18
C ILE A 92 18.31 -1.16 15.42
N GLY A 93 16.99 -1.01 15.37
CA GLY A 93 16.28 0.21 15.69
C GLY A 93 15.71 0.16 17.10
N ILE A 94 16.45 0.71 18.07
CA ILE A 94 15.99 0.83 19.46
C ILE A 94 15.24 2.15 19.62
N TRP A 95 14.13 2.17 20.35
CA TRP A 95 13.36 3.40 20.58
C TRP A 95 13.01 3.60 22.06
N ALA A 96 12.86 4.86 22.45
CA ALA A 96 12.29 5.27 23.72
C ALA A 96 11.80 6.72 23.66
N SER A 97 10.95 7.07 24.63
CA SER A 97 10.46 8.44 24.84
C SER A 97 10.57 8.81 26.33
N ILE A 98 10.85 10.09 26.62
CA ILE A 98 10.99 10.58 28.00
C ILE A 98 10.14 11.81 28.31
N ASN A 99 9.22 12.17 27.41
CA ASN A 99 8.25 13.23 27.68
C ASN A 99 7.25 12.81 28.78
N PRO A 100 6.63 13.79 29.48
CA PRO A 100 5.73 13.49 30.60
C PRO A 100 4.58 12.53 30.27
N ILE A 101 4.00 12.63 29.08
CA ILE A 101 2.89 11.77 28.65
C ILE A 101 3.37 10.31 28.55
N SER A 102 4.52 10.09 27.92
CA SER A 102 5.11 8.77 27.76
C SER A 102 5.51 8.14 29.10
N LEU A 103 6.12 8.92 30.00
CA LEU A 103 6.48 8.46 31.35
C LEU A 103 5.24 8.05 32.14
N GLN A 104 4.16 8.84 32.08
CA GLN A 104 2.92 8.55 32.79
C GLN A 104 2.21 7.30 32.24
N THR A 105 2.20 7.13 30.92
CA THR A 105 1.42 6.10 30.23
C THR A 105 2.24 4.83 29.97
N LYS A 106 3.10 4.84 28.95
CA LYS A 106 3.89 3.69 28.48
C LYS A 106 4.83 3.13 29.54
N TYR A 107 5.41 4.00 30.36
CA TYR A 107 6.34 3.60 31.41
C TYR A 107 5.72 3.60 32.82
N THR A 108 4.39 3.72 32.95
CA THR A 108 3.67 3.56 34.23
C THR A 108 4.28 4.40 35.38
N ASN A 109 4.56 5.68 35.11
CA ASN A 109 5.17 6.65 36.02
C ASN A 109 6.61 6.35 36.46
N ARG A 110 7.38 5.58 35.68
CA ARG A 110 8.83 5.44 35.90
C ARG A 110 9.56 6.76 35.63
N SER A 111 10.71 6.94 36.27
CA SER A 111 11.55 8.14 36.08
C SER A 111 12.24 8.16 34.73
N LYS A 112 12.67 9.36 34.29
CA LYS A 112 13.54 9.54 33.11
C LYS A 112 14.80 8.67 33.22
N ASP A 113 15.47 8.70 34.38
CA ASP A 113 16.70 7.93 34.62
C ASP A 113 16.50 6.42 34.45
N TYR A 114 15.33 5.90 34.84
CA TYR A 114 15.02 4.49 34.62
C TYR A 114 14.99 4.14 33.12
N VAL A 115 14.29 4.95 32.31
CA VAL A 115 14.22 4.74 30.85
C VAL A 115 15.58 4.90 30.19
N ILE A 116 16.34 5.92 30.59
CA ILE A 116 17.68 6.20 30.05
C ILE A 116 18.65 5.06 30.34
N ASN A 117 18.60 4.48 31.55
CA ASN A 117 19.42 3.31 31.89
C ASN A 117 19.08 2.10 31.01
N GLN A 118 17.79 1.85 30.72
CA GLN A 118 17.37 0.79 29.81
C GLN A 118 17.89 1.02 28.38
N VAL A 119 17.78 2.26 27.88
CA VAL A 119 18.28 2.65 26.56
C VAL A 119 19.78 2.41 26.46
N LYS A 120 20.54 2.90 27.44
CA LYS A 120 22.00 2.72 27.48
C LYS A 120 22.38 1.24 27.46
N GLN A 121 21.78 0.42 28.32
CA GLN A 121 22.07 -1.01 28.40
C GLN A 121 21.74 -1.74 27.09
N ALA A 122 20.60 -1.43 26.46
CA ALA A 122 20.20 -2.05 25.20
C ALA A 122 21.15 -1.68 24.05
N ILE A 123 21.59 -0.42 23.97
CA ILE A 123 22.54 0.04 22.95
C ILE A 123 23.92 -0.59 23.17
N GLU A 124 24.42 -0.62 24.41
CA GLU A 124 25.70 -1.25 24.75
C GLU A 124 25.69 -2.75 24.44
N GLU A 125 24.58 -3.43 24.73
CA GLU A 125 24.39 -4.84 24.38
C GLU A 125 24.43 -5.04 22.85
N ALA A 126 23.63 -4.27 22.10
CA ALA A 126 23.61 -4.33 20.64
C ALA A 126 25.00 -4.09 20.03
N LYS A 127 25.75 -3.13 20.61
CA LYS A 127 27.11 -2.83 20.17
C LYS A 127 28.07 -3.99 20.44
N SER A 128 27.93 -4.67 21.58
CA SER A 128 28.73 -5.84 21.93
C SER A 128 28.50 -7.03 20.98
N LEU A 129 27.31 -7.11 20.39
CA LEU A 129 26.94 -8.11 19.38
C LEU A 129 27.36 -7.71 17.95
N GLY A 130 27.94 -6.52 17.77
CA GLY A 130 28.46 -6.05 16.48
C GLY A 130 27.42 -5.43 15.54
N MET A 131 26.18 -5.23 15.97
CA MET A 131 25.14 -4.60 15.16
C MET A 131 25.36 -3.08 15.03
N LYS A 132 24.90 -2.51 13.91
CA LYS A 132 24.73 -1.07 13.76
C LYS A 132 23.47 -0.61 14.46
N ILE A 133 23.49 0.58 15.05
CA ILE A 133 22.39 1.01 15.93
C ILE A 133 21.80 2.34 15.46
N ARG A 134 20.48 2.32 15.21
CA ARG A 134 19.64 3.51 15.21
C ARG A 134 18.97 3.62 16.57
N PHE A 135 19.09 4.78 17.22
CA PHE A 135 18.26 5.13 18.37
C PHE A 135 17.17 6.14 17.98
N THR A 136 15.91 5.79 18.20
CA THR A 136 14.76 6.63 17.90
C THR A 136 14.24 7.31 19.16
N ILE A 137 14.23 8.65 19.13
CA ILE A 137 13.54 9.47 20.11
C ILE A 137 12.08 9.51 19.68
N GLU A 138 11.31 8.59 20.23
CA GLU A 138 9.88 8.48 19.97
C GLU A 138 9.15 9.71 20.53
N ASP A 139 8.11 10.17 19.82
CA ASP A 139 7.30 11.32 20.21
C ASP A 139 8.15 12.59 20.45
N ALA A 140 9.20 12.75 19.63
CA ALA A 140 10.05 13.92 19.62
C ALA A 140 9.24 15.20 19.37
N SER A 141 8.09 15.09 18.68
CA SER A 141 7.22 16.23 18.42
C SER A 141 6.51 16.84 19.62
N ARG A 142 6.44 16.10 20.74
CA ARG A 142 5.93 16.58 22.03
C ARG A 142 6.98 16.52 23.15
N THR A 143 8.25 16.41 22.77
CA THR A 143 9.37 16.35 23.71
C THR A 143 10.16 17.65 23.63
N GLU A 144 10.43 18.25 24.80
CA GLU A 144 11.24 19.47 24.87
C GLU A 144 12.66 19.23 24.36
N TRP A 145 13.27 20.26 23.77
CA TRP A 145 14.58 20.15 23.14
C TRP A 145 15.67 19.65 24.10
N GLU A 146 15.64 20.08 25.36
CA GLU A 146 16.62 19.69 26.37
C GLU A 146 16.58 18.17 26.63
N ASP A 147 15.39 17.58 26.61
CA ASP A 147 15.20 16.14 26.77
C ASP A 147 15.64 15.37 25.51
N ILE A 148 15.32 15.89 24.31
CA ILE A 148 15.80 15.33 23.03
C ILE A 148 17.33 15.31 23.00
N ALA A 149 17.97 16.45 23.31
CA ALA A 149 19.41 16.60 23.35
C ALA A 149 20.04 15.64 24.38
N TYR A 150 19.46 15.53 25.57
CA TYR A 150 19.98 14.69 26.64
C TYR A 150 19.94 13.20 26.28
N ILE A 151 18.77 12.66 25.89
CA ILE A 151 18.66 11.24 25.58
C ILE A 151 19.41 10.87 24.30
N GLY A 152 19.43 11.75 23.30
CA GLY A 152 20.21 11.57 22.08
C GLY A 152 21.71 11.52 22.36
N GLN A 153 22.22 12.37 23.25
CA GLN A 153 23.63 12.37 23.64
C GLN A 153 24.00 11.09 24.40
N VAL A 154 23.12 10.62 25.30
CA VAL A 154 23.32 9.35 26.01
C VAL A 154 23.39 8.19 25.01
N ALA A 155 22.44 8.13 24.08
CA ALA A 155 22.42 7.08 23.06
C ALA A 155 23.67 7.11 22.16
N HIS A 156 24.09 8.29 21.72
CA HIS A 156 25.30 8.45 20.91
C HIS A 156 26.56 8.00 21.67
N ILE A 157 26.73 8.40 22.94
CA ILE A 157 27.86 7.97 23.78
C ILE A 157 27.84 6.46 24.01
N ALA A 158 26.65 5.87 24.19
CA ALA A 158 26.50 4.43 24.36
C ALA A 158 26.85 3.62 23.10
N GLY A 159 26.89 4.26 21.92
CA GLY A 159 27.35 3.66 20.68
C GLY A 159 26.36 3.68 19.52
N ALA A 160 25.26 4.44 19.63
CA ALA A 160 24.32 4.63 18.52
C ALA A 160 25.02 5.29 17.31
N ASP A 161 24.92 4.65 16.16
CA ASP A 161 25.47 5.12 14.88
C ASP A 161 24.58 6.20 14.23
N ARG A 162 23.29 6.24 14.61
CA ARG A 162 22.26 7.15 14.07
C ARG A 162 21.24 7.56 15.13
N ILE A 163 20.82 8.82 15.11
CA ILE A 163 19.69 9.33 15.91
C ILE A 163 18.50 9.60 15.00
N SER A 164 17.35 8.99 15.32
CA SER A 164 16.08 9.19 14.62
C SER A 164 15.12 10.02 15.48
N LEU A 165 14.40 10.94 14.84
CA LEU A 165 13.40 11.79 15.47
C LEU A 165 12.02 11.41 14.93
N ALA A 166 11.11 10.97 15.80
CA ALA A 166 9.77 10.59 15.39
C ALA A 166 8.74 11.68 15.72
N ASP A 167 8.05 12.18 14.69
CA ASP A 167 6.77 12.88 14.86
C ASP A 167 5.64 11.85 14.98
N THR A 168 5.63 11.15 16.12
CA THR A 168 4.81 9.95 16.36
C THR A 168 3.31 10.19 16.18
N VAL A 169 2.85 11.42 16.41
CA VAL A 169 1.42 11.81 16.31
C VAL A 169 1.14 12.76 15.14
N GLY A 170 2.11 13.00 14.24
CA GLY A 170 1.93 13.76 13.01
C GLY A 170 1.54 15.24 13.23
N ILE A 171 2.08 15.89 14.26
CA ILE A 171 1.68 17.25 14.66
C ILE A 171 2.68 18.33 14.25
N TRP A 172 3.88 17.99 13.80
CA TRP A 172 4.83 19.03 13.42
C TRP A 172 4.34 19.80 12.21
N GLU A 173 4.50 21.11 12.29
CA GLU A 173 4.51 21.96 11.11
C GLU A 173 5.91 21.97 10.47
N PRO A 174 6.03 22.20 9.14
CA PRO A 174 7.32 22.16 8.45
C PRO A 174 8.40 23.04 9.08
N GLY A 175 8.05 24.22 9.57
CA GLY A 175 9.00 25.12 10.26
C GLY A 175 9.51 24.56 11.60
N GLN A 176 8.65 23.86 12.35
CA GLN A 176 9.01 23.21 13.60
C GLN A 176 9.91 22.00 13.34
N CYS A 177 9.52 21.15 12.38
CA CYS A 177 10.31 20.01 11.94
C CYS A 177 11.72 20.47 11.49
N ALA A 178 11.79 21.48 10.61
CA ALA A 178 13.05 22.05 10.15
C ALA A 178 13.93 22.55 11.31
N THR A 179 13.33 23.20 12.31
CA THR A 179 14.05 23.75 13.46
C THR A 179 14.65 22.64 14.32
N ILE A 180 13.86 21.63 14.68
CA ILE A 180 14.31 20.52 15.53
C ILE A 180 15.36 19.68 14.80
N VAL A 181 15.14 19.37 13.51
CA VAL A 181 16.12 18.63 12.70
C VAL A 181 17.43 19.38 12.60
N LYS A 182 17.40 20.69 12.31
CA LYS A 182 18.62 21.51 12.20
C LYS A 182 19.40 21.51 13.52
N LYS A 183 18.73 21.71 14.65
CA LYS A 183 19.37 21.64 15.97
C LYS A 183 20.00 20.26 16.21
N SER A 184 19.33 19.18 15.83
CA SER A 184 19.85 17.81 15.96
C SER A 184 21.09 17.58 15.10
N VAL A 185 21.09 18.06 13.85
CA VAL A 185 22.27 18.00 12.95
C VAL A 185 23.46 18.78 13.52
N GLU A 186 23.21 19.93 14.17
CA GLU A 186 24.25 20.74 14.81
C GLU A 186 24.76 20.13 16.14
N THR A 187 23.94 19.32 16.81
CA THR A 187 24.22 18.78 18.15
C THR A 187 24.89 17.41 18.10
N PHE A 188 24.40 16.50 17.26
CA PHE A 188 24.86 15.11 17.26
C PHE A 188 25.83 14.85 16.10
N PRO A 189 27.04 14.32 16.36
CA PRO A 189 28.03 14.06 15.32
C PRO A 189 27.77 12.72 14.61
N CYS A 190 26.54 12.47 14.19
CA CYS A 190 26.09 11.24 13.54
C CYS A 190 24.98 11.53 12.50
N GLU A 191 24.46 10.49 11.85
CA GLU A 191 23.33 10.66 10.93
C GLU A 191 22.05 11.01 11.69
N ILE A 192 21.28 11.94 11.13
CA ILE A 192 19.93 12.28 11.58
C ILE A 192 18.91 11.66 10.64
N GLU A 193 18.05 10.85 11.22
CA GLU A 193 16.87 10.25 10.59
C GLU A 193 15.60 10.93 11.08
N VAL A 194 14.57 10.97 10.24
CA VAL A 194 13.25 11.42 10.66
C VAL A 194 12.18 10.42 10.24
N HIS A 195 11.26 10.20 11.19
CA HIS A 195 10.08 9.37 11.03
C HIS A 195 8.84 10.24 11.23
N LEU A 196 8.04 10.43 10.19
CA LEU A 196 7.02 11.49 10.15
C LEU A 196 5.64 10.90 9.85
N HIS A 197 4.76 10.90 10.85
CA HIS A 197 3.35 10.51 10.63
C HIS A 197 2.54 11.62 9.96
N ASN A 198 1.42 11.21 9.36
CA ASN A 198 0.63 12.03 8.46
C ASN A 198 -0.75 12.42 9.03
N ASP A 199 -0.94 12.41 10.35
CA ASP A 199 -2.22 12.70 11.01
C ASP A 199 -2.82 14.06 10.61
N LEU A 200 -1.99 15.10 10.39
CA LEU A 200 -2.41 16.41 9.87
C LEU A 200 -2.20 16.59 8.36
N GLY A 201 -1.80 15.55 7.64
CA GLY A 201 -1.50 15.62 6.20
C GLY A 201 -0.17 16.31 5.86
N LEU A 202 0.75 16.44 6.84
CA LEU A 202 1.99 17.22 6.70
C LEU A 202 3.26 16.37 6.54
N ALA A 203 3.18 15.04 6.55
CA ALA A 203 4.37 14.17 6.54
C ALA A 203 5.31 14.46 5.36
N MET A 204 4.76 14.59 4.15
CA MET A 204 5.56 14.92 2.95
C MET A 204 6.23 16.30 3.05
N ALA A 205 5.50 17.31 3.54
CA ALA A 205 6.05 18.66 3.70
C ALA A 205 7.15 18.70 4.77
N ASN A 206 6.95 17.98 5.87
CA ASN A 206 7.93 17.81 6.93
C ASN A 206 9.17 17.06 6.44
N ALA A 207 9.02 16.04 5.59
CA ALA A 207 10.15 15.32 5.02
C ALA A 207 11.04 16.24 4.18
N LEU A 208 10.45 17.09 3.33
CA LEU A 208 11.21 18.08 2.56
C LEU A 208 11.90 19.10 3.46
N ALA A 209 11.21 19.58 4.49
CA ALA A 209 11.77 20.51 5.46
C ALA A 209 12.95 19.88 6.25
N ALA A 210 12.84 18.61 6.62
CA ALA A 210 13.91 17.86 7.27
C ALA A 210 15.12 17.67 6.35
N ILE A 211 14.91 17.30 5.09
CA ILE A 211 15.98 17.18 4.07
C ILE A 211 16.70 18.53 3.92
N ASP A 212 15.94 19.63 3.75
CA ASP A 212 16.51 20.97 3.58
C ASP A 212 17.24 21.45 4.86
N SER A 213 16.88 20.92 6.03
CA SER A 213 17.57 21.14 7.31
C SER A 213 18.75 20.19 7.57
N GLY A 214 19.04 19.25 6.67
CA GLY A 214 20.22 18.38 6.75
C GLY A 214 19.99 16.98 7.32
N ALA A 215 18.73 16.54 7.48
CA ALA A 215 18.45 15.12 7.72
C ALA A 215 19.08 14.28 6.60
N SER A 216 19.70 13.16 6.99
CA SER A 216 20.39 12.25 6.08
C SER A 216 19.54 11.03 5.72
N VAL A 217 18.50 10.73 6.51
CA VAL A 217 17.62 9.58 6.29
C VAL A 217 16.16 9.97 6.50
N ILE A 218 15.28 9.55 5.60
CA ILE A 218 13.83 9.72 5.71
C ILE A 218 13.18 8.34 5.71
N ASP A 219 12.36 8.08 6.72
CA ASP A 219 11.52 6.88 6.76
C ASP A 219 10.29 7.07 5.87
N THR A 220 9.98 6.03 5.10
CA THR A 220 8.87 5.99 4.16
C THR A 220 8.19 4.63 4.16
N THR A 221 6.99 4.55 3.59
CA THR A 221 6.33 3.27 3.26
C THR A 221 5.70 3.36 1.88
N LEU A 222 5.50 2.21 1.22
CA LEU A 222 4.71 2.10 -0.01
C LEU A 222 3.30 2.66 0.23
N CYS A 223 2.86 3.54 -0.67
CA CYS A 223 1.56 4.22 -0.58
C CYS A 223 1.34 5.02 0.73
N GLY A 224 2.37 5.22 1.55
CA GLY A 224 2.28 5.90 2.84
C GLY A 224 1.44 5.18 3.88
N ILE A 225 1.36 3.85 3.86
CA ILE A 225 0.67 3.06 4.90
C ILE A 225 1.41 3.11 6.25
N GLY A 226 0.69 2.94 7.35
CA GLY A 226 1.27 2.86 8.69
C GLY A 226 0.23 3.07 9.78
N GLU A 227 0.64 3.32 11.02
CA GLU A 227 -0.32 3.65 12.08
C GLU A 227 -1.23 4.83 11.68
N ARG A 228 -2.53 4.69 11.94
CA ARG A 228 -3.57 5.71 11.71
C ARG A 228 -3.64 6.23 10.27
N ALA A 229 -3.03 7.39 10.01
CA ALA A 229 -2.96 8.06 8.71
C ALA A 229 -1.68 7.72 7.93
N GLY A 230 -0.85 6.84 8.49
CA GLY A 230 0.41 6.39 7.93
C GLY A 230 1.52 7.43 8.01
N ILE A 231 2.56 7.23 7.20
CA ILE A 231 3.79 8.05 7.19
C ILE A 231 4.07 8.61 5.79
N VAL A 232 5.30 9.07 5.55
CA VAL A 232 5.74 9.60 4.25
C VAL A 232 5.60 8.53 3.16
N ASP A 233 4.91 8.88 2.08
CA ASP A 233 4.69 8.01 0.92
C ASP A 233 5.97 7.89 0.06
N LEU A 234 6.55 6.68 0.01
CA LEU A 234 7.77 6.37 -0.76
C LEU A 234 7.60 6.68 -2.25
N LEU A 235 6.46 6.32 -2.83
CA LEU A 235 6.22 6.46 -4.27
C LEU A 235 6.09 7.94 -4.66
N ASN A 236 5.49 8.75 -3.78
CA ASN A 236 5.43 10.19 -4.00
C ASN A 236 6.78 10.88 -3.76
N LEU A 237 7.50 10.52 -2.68
CA LEU A 237 8.80 11.12 -2.37
C LEU A 237 9.84 10.79 -3.45
N SER A 238 9.90 9.55 -3.92
CA SER A 238 10.84 9.11 -4.96
C SER A 238 10.68 9.89 -6.26
N VAL A 239 9.45 10.15 -6.71
CA VAL A 239 9.18 10.99 -7.89
C VAL A 239 9.65 12.43 -7.65
N LEU A 240 9.35 13.01 -6.49
CA LEU A 240 9.77 14.36 -6.16
C LEU A 240 11.29 14.48 -6.13
N LEU A 241 11.98 13.57 -5.45
CA LEU A 241 13.45 13.57 -5.34
C LEU A 241 14.10 13.41 -6.72
N SER A 242 13.58 12.50 -7.55
CA SER A 242 14.06 12.30 -8.92
C SER A 242 13.89 13.56 -9.77
N GLN A 243 12.74 14.22 -9.68
CA GLN A 243 12.38 15.36 -10.54
C GLN A 243 12.93 16.71 -10.08
N LYS A 244 13.07 16.91 -8.77
CA LYS A 244 13.35 18.22 -8.19
C LYS A 244 14.68 18.28 -7.46
N ARG A 245 15.28 17.14 -7.12
CA ARG A 245 16.50 17.06 -6.30
C ARG A 245 17.63 16.26 -6.97
N ASN A 246 17.48 15.88 -8.25
CA ASN A 246 18.45 15.10 -9.03
C ASN A 246 18.97 13.86 -8.26
N HIS A 247 18.07 13.11 -7.64
CA HIS A 247 18.36 11.88 -6.92
C HIS A 247 17.79 10.70 -7.73
N PRO A 248 18.56 10.12 -8.67
CA PRO A 248 18.01 9.32 -9.78
C PRO A 248 17.95 7.81 -9.49
N TYR A 249 18.05 7.37 -8.23
CA TYR A 249 18.24 5.94 -7.94
C TYR A 249 16.96 5.11 -8.05
N PHE A 250 15.79 5.73 -8.19
CA PHE A 250 14.52 5.02 -8.23
C PHE A 250 14.10 4.63 -9.65
N LYS A 251 13.74 3.35 -9.83
CA LYS A 251 13.10 2.85 -11.07
C LYS A 251 11.62 3.21 -11.07
N LEU A 252 11.31 4.48 -11.29
CA LEU A 252 9.95 5.04 -11.21
C LEU A 252 8.90 4.31 -12.06
N GLN A 253 9.30 3.62 -13.13
CA GLN A 253 8.41 2.81 -13.96
C GLN A 253 7.73 1.66 -13.20
N MET A 254 8.29 1.22 -12.07
CA MET A 254 7.73 0.12 -11.25
C MET A 254 6.61 0.58 -10.30
N ILE A 255 6.32 1.89 -10.21
CA ILE A 255 5.29 2.44 -9.32
C ILE A 255 3.92 1.73 -9.44
N PRO A 256 3.39 1.44 -10.66
CA PRO A 256 2.12 0.73 -10.79
C PRO A 256 2.16 -0.69 -10.21
N GLU A 257 3.23 -1.44 -10.50
CA GLU A 257 3.41 -2.83 -10.07
C GLU A 257 3.57 -2.94 -8.54
N LEU A 258 4.35 -2.03 -7.93
CA LEU A 258 4.47 -1.90 -6.49
C LEU A 258 3.13 -1.57 -5.82
N THR A 259 2.39 -0.63 -6.41
CA THR A 259 1.06 -0.25 -5.91
C THR A 259 0.11 -1.44 -5.95
N GLN A 260 0.05 -2.15 -7.09
CA GLN A 260 -0.80 -3.34 -7.25
C GLN A 260 -0.41 -4.46 -6.29
N SER A 261 0.89 -4.73 -6.14
CA SER A 261 1.39 -5.78 -5.25
C SER A 261 1.04 -5.50 -3.78
N LEU A 262 1.14 -4.24 -3.35
CA LEU A 262 0.68 -3.85 -2.02
C LEU A 262 -0.83 -4.04 -1.87
N GLN A 263 -1.64 -3.66 -2.86
CA GLN A 263 -3.09 -3.86 -2.82
C GLN A 263 -3.46 -5.35 -2.74
N LEU A 264 -2.76 -6.21 -3.46
CA LEU A 264 -2.95 -7.67 -3.41
C LEU A 264 -2.59 -8.24 -2.04
N ALA A 265 -1.45 -7.82 -1.47
CA ALA A 265 -0.97 -8.32 -0.18
C ALA A 265 -1.78 -7.81 1.02
N THR A 266 -2.46 -6.67 0.90
CA THR A 266 -3.12 -5.99 2.04
C THR A 266 -4.63 -5.83 1.90
N GLY A 267 -5.18 -5.96 0.69
CA GLY A 267 -6.57 -5.59 0.38
C GLY A 267 -6.86 -4.09 0.46
N CYS A 268 -5.86 -3.24 0.73
CA CYS A 268 -6.04 -1.79 0.78
C CYS A 268 -6.38 -1.21 -0.59
N LYS A 269 -7.18 -0.13 -0.60
CA LYS A 269 -7.56 0.58 -1.82
C LYS A 269 -6.94 1.96 -1.82
N VAL A 270 -6.36 2.35 -2.96
CA VAL A 270 -5.77 3.67 -3.15
C VAL A 270 -6.84 4.65 -3.57
N ASP A 271 -6.87 5.83 -2.94
CA ASP A 271 -7.77 6.91 -3.35
C ASP A 271 -7.53 7.32 -4.79
N HIS A 272 -8.61 7.53 -5.55
CA HIS A 272 -8.50 7.92 -6.96
C HIS A 272 -7.74 9.24 -7.19
N TRP A 273 -7.64 10.12 -6.18
CA TRP A 273 -6.92 11.39 -6.25
C TRP A 273 -5.59 11.39 -5.47
N ARG A 274 -5.15 10.24 -4.95
CA ARG A 274 -3.85 10.12 -4.26
C ARG A 274 -2.73 10.60 -5.21
N PRO A 275 -1.83 11.51 -4.79
CA PRO A 275 -0.76 12.00 -5.64
C PRO A 275 0.04 10.86 -6.26
N ILE A 276 0.50 11.02 -7.51
CA ILE A 276 1.29 10.06 -8.28
C ILE A 276 0.55 8.76 -8.66
N ILE A 277 -0.15 8.10 -7.73
CA ILE A 277 -0.69 6.73 -7.91
C ILE A 277 -2.20 6.67 -8.12
N GLY A 278 -2.97 7.70 -7.77
CA GLY A 278 -4.43 7.72 -7.93
C GLY A 278 -4.87 7.77 -9.40
N ASN A 279 -5.93 7.04 -9.76
CA ASN A 279 -6.42 6.93 -11.16
C ASN A 279 -6.80 8.26 -11.84
N ASN A 280 -7.06 9.32 -11.07
CA ASN A 280 -7.47 10.62 -11.60
C ASN A 280 -6.32 11.62 -11.77
N VAL A 281 -5.10 11.30 -11.31
CA VAL A 281 -3.98 12.27 -11.25
C VAL A 281 -3.59 12.79 -12.64
N PHE A 282 -3.72 11.97 -13.68
CA PHE A 282 -3.41 12.33 -15.07
C PHE A 282 -4.66 12.39 -15.97
N THR A 283 -5.82 12.69 -15.36
CA THR A 283 -7.11 12.75 -16.05
C THR A 283 -7.60 14.19 -16.15
N HIS A 284 -7.70 14.70 -17.39
CA HIS A 284 -8.13 16.08 -17.65
C HIS A 284 -9.58 16.11 -18.14
N THR A 285 -10.46 16.84 -17.43
CA THR A 285 -11.90 16.87 -17.72
C THR A 285 -12.44 18.26 -18.10
N ALA A 286 -11.76 19.34 -17.71
CA ALA A 286 -12.19 20.70 -18.03
C ALA A 286 -11.92 21.00 -19.53
N PRO A 287 -12.91 21.52 -20.31
CA PRO A 287 -12.74 21.74 -21.75
C PRO A 287 -11.51 22.56 -22.14
N TYR A 288 -11.21 23.61 -21.36
CA TYR A 288 -10.01 24.43 -21.59
C TYR A 288 -8.71 23.69 -21.27
N HIS A 289 -8.69 22.85 -20.22
CA HIS A 289 -7.54 22.03 -19.90
C HIS A 289 -7.29 21.00 -21.00
N MET A 290 -8.35 20.31 -21.46
CA MET A 290 -8.24 19.35 -22.55
C MET A 290 -7.68 20.00 -23.83
N LYS A 291 -8.21 21.16 -24.22
CA LYS A 291 -7.70 21.91 -25.38
C LYS A 291 -6.22 22.25 -25.24
N ALA A 292 -5.79 22.71 -24.05
CA ALA A 292 -4.39 23.05 -23.81
C ALA A 292 -3.49 21.81 -23.81
N VAL A 293 -3.88 20.74 -23.10
CA VAL A 293 -3.14 19.46 -23.02
C VAL A 293 -3.02 18.80 -24.40
N GLN A 294 -4.04 18.88 -25.25
CA GLN A 294 -3.98 18.40 -26.64
C GLN A 294 -2.97 19.15 -27.51
N GLN A 295 -2.64 20.39 -27.16
CA GLN A 295 -1.64 21.19 -27.87
C GLN A 295 -0.25 21.02 -27.25
N ASN A 296 -0.18 20.97 -25.91
CA ASN A 296 1.05 20.80 -25.15
C ASN A 296 0.73 20.21 -23.77
N TYR A 297 1.18 18.97 -23.53
CA TYR A 297 0.96 18.25 -22.27
C TYR A 297 1.49 19.02 -21.04
N SER A 298 2.60 19.74 -21.17
CA SER A 298 3.19 20.54 -20.08
C SER A 298 2.32 21.71 -19.61
N ALA A 299 1.21 22.03 -20.32
CA ALA A 299 0.28 23.05 -19.87
C ALA A 299 -0.39 22.71 -18.52
N TYR A 300 -0.62 21.42 -18.25
CA TYR A 300 -1.28 20.95 -17.02
C TYR A 300 -0.64 19.71 -16.39
N GLU A 301 0.44 19.18 -16.98
CA GLU A 301 1.17 18.05 -16.43
C GLU A 301 2.52 18.51 -15.88
N SER A 302 2.67 18.46 -14.56
CA SER A 302 3.94 18.75 -13.88
C SER A 302 4.97 17.64 -14.04
N ILE A 303 4.51 16.43 -14.36
CA ILE A 303 5.29 15.21 -14.57
C ILE A 303 4.65 14.46 -15.74
N GLN A 304 5.45 13.90 -16.65
CA GLN A 304 4.92 13.03 -17.70
C GLN A 304 4.53 11.67 -17.08
N PRO A 305 3.28 11.18 -17.25
CA PRO A 305 2.83 9.93 -16.67
C PRO A 305 3.70 8.73 -17.11
N GLU A 306 4.19 8.75 -18.34
CA GLU A 306 5.02 7.69 -18.92
C GLU A 306 6.35 7.51 -18.19
N MET A 307 6.82 8.52 -17.43
CA MET A 307 8.05 8.41 -16.64
C MET A 307 7.89 7.58 -15.36
N ILE A 308 6.64 7.39 -14.92
CA ILE A 308 6.29 6.72 -13.66
C ILE A 308 5.42 5.48 -13.91
N GLY A 309 5.49 4.90 -15.11
CA GLY A 309 4.76 3.69 -15.50
C GLY A 309 3.28 3.92 -15.77
N ARG A 310 2.84 5.18 -15.93
CA ARG A 310 1.42 5.50 -16.05
C ARG A 310 1.07 6.01 -17.44
N VAL A 311 -0.23 5.98 -17.72
CA VAL A 311 -0.81 6.47 -18.98
C VAL A 311 -1.68 7.70 -18.73
N ARG A 312 -1.63 8.63 -19.68
CA ARG A 312 -2.50 9.82 -19.70
C ARG A 312 -3.90 9.45 -20.14
N ASN A 313 -4.91 10.03 -19.50
CA ASN A 313 -6.31 9.88 -19.94
C ASN A 313 -6.94 11.24 -20.26
N ILE A 314 -7.36 11.44 -21.51
CA ILE A 314 -8.09 12.64 -21.96
C ILE A 314 -9.57 12.29 -22.07
N GLN A 315 -10.32 12.55 -21.00
CA GLN A 315 -11.74 12.21 -20.96
C GLN A 315 -12.60 13.33 -21.56
N GLN A 316 -12.92 13.21 -22.85
CA GLN A 316 -13.64 14.24 -23.61
C GLN A 316 -15.10 14.46 -23.17
N LYS A 317 -15.74 13.46 -22.54
CA LYS A 317 -17.17 13.53 -22.20
C LYS A 317 -17.37 14.08 -20.80
N ARG A 318 -18.00 15.25 -20.70
CA ARG A 318 -18.51 15.80 -19.45
C ARG A 318 -19.58 14.87 -18.89
N ILE A 319 -19.42 14.44 -17.64
CA ILE A 319 -20.45 13.66 -16.94
C ILE A 319 -21.71 14.53 -16.82
N GLU A 320 -22.85 14.01 -17.26
CA GLU A 320 -24.14 14.69 -17.13
C GLU A 320 -24.49 14.91 -15.66
N ARG A 321 -25.12 16.06 -15.37
CA ARG A 321 -25.62 16.35 -14.03
C ARG A 321 -26.73 15.36 -13.71
N LYS A 322 -26.49 14.51 -12.71
CA LYS A 322 -27.50 13.60 -12.17
C LYS A 322 -28.46 14.36 -11.24
N GLY A 323 -29.64 13.78 -11.00
CA GLY A 323 -30.66 14.36 -10.11
C GLY A 323 -30.19 14.44 -8.65
N SER A 324 -30.95 15.17 -7.80
CA SER A 324 -30.65 15.26 -6.37
C SER A 324 -30.70 13.88 -5.71
N ARG A 325 -29.66 13.55 -4.93
CA ARG A 325 -29.51 12.27 -4.22
C ARG A 325 -29.71 12.38 -2.70
N LEU A 326 -29.96 13.59 -2.21
CA LEU A 326 -30.12 13.86 -0.78
C LEU A 326 -31.50 13.44 -0.26
N SER A 327 -32.56 13.53 -1.08
CA SER A 327 -33.86 12.94 -0.78
C SER A 327 -33.89 11.49 -1.30
N LYS A 328 -34.00 10.51 -0.40
CA LYS A 328 -34.00 9.09 -0.77
C LYS A 328 -35.41 8.50 -0.65
N SER A 329 -36.04 8.22 -1.77
CA SER A 329 -37.14 7.24 -1.84
C SER A 329 -36.57 5.83 -1.99
N LEU A 330 -37.27 4.84 -1.45
CA LEU A 330 -37.04 3.43 -1.78
C LEU A 330 -37.30 3.23 -3.28
N ARG A 331 -36.36 2.58 -3.98
CA ARG A 331 -36.50 2.21 -5.39
C ARG A 331 -36.44 0.70 -5.50
N VAL A 332 -37.43 0.11 -6.16
CA VAL A 332 -37.46 -1.31 -6.52
C VAL A 332 -37.53 -1.37 -8.04
N SER A 333 -36.49 -1.91 -8.66
CA SER A 333 -36.39 -2.12 -10.10
C SER A 333 -36.46 -3.61 -10.43
N LYS A 334 -36.81 -3.93 -11.68
CA LYS A 334 -36.91 -5.32 -12.15
C LYS A 334 -35.64 -5.69 -12.91
N PRO A 335 -35.06 -6.88 -12.68
CA PRO A 335 -34.00 -7.43 -13.53
C PRO A 335 -34.45 -7.54 -14.99
N PHE A 336 -33.49 -7.48 -15.91
CA PHE A 336 -33.75 -7.58 -17.35
C PHE A 336 -32.64 -8.38 -18.05
N VAL A 337 -32.99 -8.99 -19.19
CA VAL A 337 -32.04 -9.77 -20.00
C VAL A 337 -31.10 -8.85 -20.79
N LYS A 338 -29.83 -9.25 -20.92
CA LYS A 338 -28.80 -8.52 -21.64
C LYS A 338 -28.08 -9.42 -22.67
N GLY A 339 -27.88 -8.91 -23.88
CA GLY A 339 -27.17 -9.64 -24.95
C GLY A 339 -25.67 -9.71 -24.71
N ALA A 340 -24.98 -10.71 -25.28
CA ALA A 340 -23.52 -10.81 -25.19
C ALA A 340 -22.81 -9.63 -25.87
N SER A 341 -23.37 -9.13 -26.99
CA SER A 341 -22.84 -8.01 -27.76
C SER A 341 -22.75 -6.67 -27.00
N GLU A 342 -23.43 -6.55 -25.86
CA GLU A 342 -23.36 -5.36 -25.01
C GLU A 342 -22.24 -5.42 -23.95
N LEU A 343 -21.57 -6.57 -23.82
CA LEU A 343 -20.50 -6.83 -22.86
C LEU A 343 -19.22 -7.11 -23.65
N LEU A 344 -18.19 -6.28 -23.45
CA LEU A 344 -16.88 -6.53 -24.07
C LEU A 344 -16.34 -7.88 -23.58
N TYR A 345 -15.55 -8.55 -24.42
CA TYR A 345 -14.99 -9.89 -24.16
C TYR A 345 -16.02 -11.01 -24.02
N HIS A 346 -17.32 -10.76 -24.27
CA HIS A 346 -18.35 -11.79 -24.23
C HIS A 346 -18.81 -12.15 -25.65
N ARG A 347 -19.08 -13.44 -25.85
CA ARG A 347 -19.69 -13.99 -27.06
C ARG A 347 -21.03 -14.66 -26.71
N ASP A 348 -21.83 -14.90 -27.74
CA ASP A 348 -23.03 -15.73 -27.56
C ASP A 348 -22.61 -17.11 -27.06
N GLY A 349 -23.41 -17.63 -26.15
CA GLY A 349 -23.10 -18.85 -25.43
C GLY A 349 -24.28 -19.25 -24.56
N PRO A 350 -24.17 -20.39 -23.87
CA PRO A 350 -25.28 -20.99 -23.14
C PRO A 350 -25.87 -20.12 -22.04
N GLY A 351 -27.15 -20.30 -21.78
CA GLY A 351 -27.84 -19.65 -20.67
C GLY A 351 -28.16 -18.17 -20.89
N GLU A 352 -29.15 -17.69 -20.17
CA GLU A 352 -29.62 -16.31 -20.25
C GLU A 352 -28.90 -15.43 -19.24
N ARG A 353 -28.57 -14.20 -19.63
CA ARG A 353 -27.87 -13.23 -18.77
C ARG A 353 -28.85 -12.18 -18.25
N TRP A 354 -29.11 -12.20 -16.96
CA TRP A 354 -29.99 -11.28 -16.27
C TRP A 354 -29.17 -10.24 -15.51
N VAL A 355 -29.33 -8.96 -15.84
CA VAL A 355 -28.77 -7.87 -15.04
C VAL A 355 -29.65 -7.71 -13.81
N GLN A 356 -29.11 -8.09 -12.65
CA GLN A 356 -29.81 -8.02 -11.38
C GLN A 356 -29.69 -6.61 -10.76
N MET A 357 -28.52 -5.97 -10.91
CA MET A 357 -28.28 -4.62 -10.38
C MET A 357 -27.21 -3.92 -11.22
N ASP A 358 -27.46 -2.67 -11.62
CA ASP A 358 -26.46 -1.74 -12.15
C ASP A 358 -26.96 -0.28 -12.06
N TYR A 359 -26.24 0.66 -12.67
CA TYR A 359 -26.68 2.06 -12.67
C TYR A 359 -28.04 2.33 -13.35
N ARG A 360 -28.58 1.41 -14.17
CA ARG A 360 -29.89 1.53 -14.83
C ARG A 360 -31.01 1.08 -13.90
N THR A 361 -30.74 0.09 -13.04
CA THR A 361 -31.68 -0.36 -12.00
C THR A 361 -31.75 0.65 -10.86
N ASP A 362 -30.60 1.20 -10.45
CA ASP A 362 -30.49 2.35 -9.56
C ASP A 362 -29.19 3.12 -9.86
N GLU A 363 -29.30 4.39 -10.27
CA GLU A 363 -28.14 5.23 -10.60
C GLU A 363 -27.12 5.42 -9.46
N ARG A 364 -27.48 5.05 -8.22
CA ARG A 364 -26.62 5.06 -7.03
C ARG A 364 -25.82 3.77 -6.86
N ALA A 365 -26.17 2.70 -7.56
CA ALA A 365 -25.46 1.43 -7.49
C ALA A 365 -23.98 1.66 -7.81
N SER A 366 -23.10 1.20 -6.92
CA SER A 366 -21.65 1.25 -7.08
C SER A 366 -21.07 -0.04 -7.63
N PHE A 367 -21.93 -1.02 -7.90
CA PHE A 367 -21.57 -2.36 -8.32
C PHE A 367 -22.55 -2.85 -9.41
N TYR A 368 -22.08 -3.80 -10.19
CA TYR A 368 -22.79 -4.43 -11.29
C TYR A 368 -22.98 -5.90 -10.93
N VAL A 369 -24.21 -6.41 -11.04
CA VAL A 369 -24.55 -7.80 -10.80
C VAL A 369 -25.21 -8.37 -12.04
N ILE A 370 -24.60 -9.40 -12.59
CA ILE A 370 -25.20 -10.23 -13.64
C ILE A 370 -25.36 -11.65 -13.12
N GLN A 371 -26.54 -12.20 -13.28
CA GLN A 371 -26.81 -13.61 -13.04
C GLN A 371 -27.01 -14.28 -14.38
N ARG A 372 -26.21 -15.30 -14.68
CA ARG A 372 -26.43 -16.16 -15.83
C ARG A 372 -27.13 -17.43 -15.40
N VAL A 373 -28.21 -17.77 -16.10
CA VAL A 373 -29.10 -18.89 -15.76
C VAL A 373 -29.01 -19.96 -16.86
N PHE A 374 -28.75 -21.20 -16.46
CA PHE A 374 -28.63 -22.37 -17.32
C PHE A 374 -29.80 -23.32 -17.05
N TYR A 375 -30.70 -23.42 -18.03
CA TYR A 375 -31.94 -24.21 -17.91
C TYR A 375 -31.76 -25.66 -18.36
N ASP A 376 -30.92 -25.91 -19.37
CA ASP A 376 -30.73 -27.23 -19.97
C ASP A 376 -29.39 -27.85 -19.57
N ALA A 377 -29.38 -29.17 -19.38
CA ALA A 377 -28.21 -29.93 -18.91
C ALA A 377 -27.14 -30.19 -19.99
N HIS A 378 -27.41 -29.83 -21.25
CA HIS A 378 -26.59 -30.16 -22.40
C HIS A 378 -26.38 -28.96 -23.33
N ILE A 379 -25.14 -28.79 -23.81
CA ILE A 379 -24.84 -28.06 -25.03
C ILE A 379 -24.16 -29.06 -25.96
N GLU A 380 -24.69 -29.20 -27.17
CA GLU A 380 -23.99 -29.84 -28.28
C GLU A 380 -22.77 -28.99 -28.64
N ASP A 381 -21.60 -29.63 -28.63
CA ASP A 381 -20.29 -29.17 -29.11
C ASP A 381 -20.21 -27.71 -29.56
N ASN A 382 -19.91 -26.81 -28.61
CA ASN A 382 -19.21 -25.58 -28.96
C ASN A 382 -18.07 -25.38 -27.97
N LEU A 383 -16.89 -25.86 -28.38
CA LEU A 383 -15.65 -25.89 -27.62
C LEU A 383 -15.03 -24.50 -27.38
N GLU A 384 -15.48 -23.48 -28.11
CA GLU A 384 -14.98 -22.12 -27.94
C GLU A 384 -15.50 -21.48 -26.64
N GLY A 385 -14.58 -20.95 -25.84
CA GLY A 385 -14.94 -20.14 -24.67
C GLY A 385 -15.83 -18.98 -25.09
N HIS A 386 -16.88 -18.69 -24.33
CA HIS A 386 -17.81 -17.60 -24.61
C HIS A 386 -17.48 -16.31 -23.84
N VAL A 387 -16.38 -16.32 -23.09
CA VAL A 387 -15.76 -15.17 -22.45
C VAL A 387 -14.26 -15.21 -22.71
N ASP A 388 -13.73 -14.14 -23.28
CA ASP A 388 -12.31 -13.97 -23.50
C ASP A 388 -11.61 -13.54 -22.21
N VAL A 389 -10.31 -13.83 -22.11
CA VAL A 389 -9.49 -13.40 -20.97
C VAL A 389 -9.48 -11.87 -20.90
N HIS A 390 -9.81 -11.34 -19.72
CA HIS A 390 -9.84 -9.90 -19.42
C HIS A 390 -9.53 -9.66 -17.94
N ALA A 391 -9.30 -8.39 -17.58
CA ALA A 391 -9.09 -7.97 -16.20
C ALA A 391 -9.99 -6.77 -15.86
N HIS A 392 -10.32 -6.63 -14.58
CA HIS A 392 -11.06 -5.50 -14.04
C HIS A 392 -10.16 -4.60 -13.20
N HIS A 393 -10.34 -3.28 -13.22
CA HIS A 393 -9.63 -2.36 -12.31
C HIS A 393 -10.22 -2.32 -10.89
N CYS A 394 -11.20 -3.18 -10.61
CA CYS A 394 -11.85 -3.35 -9.33
C CYS A 394 -12.06 -4.83 -9.04
N ASP A 395 -12.23 -5.18 -7.76
CA ASP A 395 -12.51 -6.55 -7.38
C ASP A 395 -13.84 -7.04 -7.96
N SER A 396 -13.92 -8.34 -8.18
CA SER A 396 -15.15 -9.02 -8.55
C SER A 396 -15.27 -10.38 -7.86
N ALA A 397 -16.48 -10.95 -7.88
CA ALA A 397 -16.73 -12.26 -7.32
C ALA A 397 -17.73 -13.02 -8.19
N PHE A 398 -17.50 -14.33 -8.32
CA PHE A 398 -18.41 -15.27 -8.92
C PHE A 398 -19.03 -16.15 -7.84
N ILE A 399 -20.34 -16.39 -7.93
CA ILE A 399 -21.09 -17.31 -7.05
C ILE A 399 -21.80 -18.31 -7.96
N PHE A 400 -21.51 -19.59 -7.81
CA PHE A 400 -22.07 -20.68 -8.59
C PHE A 400 -23.08 -21.45 -7.75
N TRP A 401 -24.29 -21.65 -8.27
CA TRP A 401 -25.39 -22.29 -7.57
C TRP A 401 -26.22 -23.15 -8.51
N GLY A 402 -26.20 -24.46 -8.33
CA GLY A 402 -26.98 -25.43 -9.10
C GLY A 402 -28.45 -25.45 -8.71
N ASN A 403 -29.30 -26.04 -9.57
CA ASN A 403 -30.75 -26.06 -9.36
C ASN A 403 -31.22 -27.10 -8.31
N LYS A 404 -30.35 -27.97 -7.82
CA LYS A 404 -30.70 -28.85 -6.70
C LYS A 404 -30.88 -28.02 -5.43
N ILE A 405 -31.64 -28.57 -4.48
CA ILE A 405 -31.98 -27.88 -3.23
C ILE A 405 -30.76 -27.51 -2.38
N ASP A 406 -29.68 -28.26 -2.54
CA ASP A 406 -28.37 -28.08 -1.89
C ASP A 406 -27.40 -27.20 -2.70
N GLY A 407 -27.85 -26.66 -3.85
CA GLY A 407 -27.02 -25.83 -4.72
C GLY A 407 -26.08 -26.63 -5.63
N ILE A 408 -26.20 -27.96 -5.71
CA ILE A 408 -25.40 -28.78 -6.62
C ILE A 408 -26.02 -28.80 -8.02
N GLY A 409 -25.16 -28.92 -9.04
CA GLY A 409 -25.60 -29.28 -10.39
C GLY A 409 -25.14 -28.34 -11.50
N LEU A 410 -24.26 -27.38 -11.23
CA LEU A 410 -23.60 -26.55 -12.23
C LEU A 410 -22.09 -26.81 -12.19
N ILE A 411 -21.48 -27.03 -13.36
CA ILE A 411 -20.05 -27.22 -13.51
C ILE A 411 -19.51 -26.15 -14.48
N CYS A 412 -18.51 -25.41 -14.00
CA CYS A 412 -17.81 -24.37 -14.74
C CYS A 412 -16.30 -24.59 -14.64
N GLU A 413 -15.55 -23.93 -15.50
CA GLU A 413 -14.11 -23.73 -15.40
C GLU A 413 -13.87 -22.24 -15.17
N VAL A 414 -12.99 -21.91 -14.23
CA VAL A 414 -12.51 -20.54 -14.01
C VAL A 414 -11.00 -20.55 -14.19
N GLU A 415 -10.49 -19.57 -14.92
CA GLU A 415 -9.06 -19.37 -15.10
C GLU A 415 -8.68 -18.00 -14.56
N ILE A 416 -7.60 -17.95 -13.79
CA ILE A 416 -7.03 -16.72 -13.21
C ILE A 416 -5.52 -16.77 -13.46
N GLU A 417 -4.95 -15.73 -14.05
CA GLU A 417 -3.50 -15.65 -14.36
C GLU A 417 -2.96 -16.89 -15.10
N GLY A 418 -3.78 -17.49 -15.97
CA GLY A 418 -3.44 -18.68 -16.76
C GLY A 418 -3.60 -20.02 -16.04
N GLU A 419 -3.99 -20.04 -14.76
CA GLU A 419 -4.29 -21.27 -14.02
C GLU A 419 -5.80 -21.56 -14.06
N SER A 420 -6.18 -22.71 -14.64
CA SER A 420 -7.58 -23.14 -14.75
C SER A 420 -7.99 -24.12 -13.63
N GLN A 421 -9.18 -23.93 -13.08
CA GLN A 421 -9.78 -24.82 -12.09
C GLN A 421 -11.24 -25.16 -12.46
N ILE A 422 -11.60 -26.44 -12.31
CA ILE A 422 -12.99 -26.90 -12.43
C ILE A 422 -13.73 -26.55 -11.13
N ILE A 423 -14.88 -25.90 -11.27
CA ILE A 423 -15.74 -25.43 -10.20
C ILE A 423 -17.06 -26.21 -10.25
N GLU A 424 -17.33 -26.97 -9.20
CA GLU A 424 -18.62 -27.63 -8.98
C GLU A 424 -19.45 -26.82 -7.97
N SER A 425 -20.69 -26.48 -8.32
CA SER A 425 -21.56 -25.73 -7.41
C SER A 425 -22.02 -26.59 -6.21
N PRO A 426 -22.30 -25.99 -5.04
CA PRO A 426 -22.19 -24.57 -4.72
C PRO A 426 -20.73 -24.15 -4.51
N ALA A 427 -20.33 -23.03 -5.10
CA ALA A 427 -18.98 -22.51 -5.00
C ALA A 427 -18.93 -21.00 -5.18
N SER A 428 -17.84 -20.37 -4.76
CA SER A 428 -17.56 -18.97 -5.06
C SER A 428 -16.09 -18.75 -5.37
N VAL A 429 -15.81 -17.78 -6.24
CA VAL A 429 -14.46 -17.38 -6.62
C VAL A 429 -14.33 -15.87 -6.46
N PHE A 430 -13.31 -15.43 -5.73
CA PHE A 430 -12.95 -14.01 -5.63
C PHE A 430 -11.87 -13.69 -6.67
N ILE A 431 -12.05 -12.60 -7.39
CA ILE A 431 -11.10 -12.11 -8.39
C ILE A 431 -10.61 -10.73 -7.94
N PRO A 432 -9.38 -10.63 -7.42
CA PRO A 432 -8.75 -9.35 -7.12
C PRO A 432 -8.67 -8.43 -8.34
N ALA A 433 -8.73 -7.12 -8.10
CA ALA A 433 -8.49 -6.13 -9.15
C ALA A 433 -7.15 -6.37 -9.88
N GLY A 434 -7.17 -6.26 -11.20
CA GLY A 434 -6.00 -6.31 -12.07
C GLY A 434 -5.58 -7.70 -12.52
N LEU A 435 -6.20 -8.78 -11.99
CA LEU A 435 -5.89 -10.13 -12.45
C LEU A 435 -6.68 -10.50 -13.71
N GLU A 436 -5.97 -11.04 -14.69
CA GLU A 436 -6.56 -11.63 -15.88
C GLU A 436 -7.35 -12.87 -15.51
N HIS A 437 -8.58 -12.95 -16.00
CA HIS A 437 -9.45 -14.08 -15.74
C HIS A 437 -10.41 -14.35 -16.90
N ARG A 438 -10.91 -15.58 -16.96
CA ARG A 438 -12.05 -15.98 -17.77
C ARG A 438 -12.85 -17.07 -17.06
N TYR A 439 -14.06 -17.32 -17.55
CA TYR A 439 -14.86 -18.43 -17.08
C TYR A 439 -15.56 -19.12 -18.26
N LYS A 440 -15.80 -20.41 -18.11
CA LYS A 440 -16.41 -21.25 -19.12
C LYS A 440 -17.40 -22.20 -18.45
N TYR A 441 -18.68 -22.09 -18.82
CA TYR A 441 -19.67 -23.13 -18.54
C TYR A 441 -19.25 -24.46 -19.17
N LEU A 442 -19.33 -25.56 -18.42
CA LEU A 442 -19.03 -26.89 -18.91
C LEU A 442 -20.29 -27.75 -19.00
N SER A 443 -21.07 -27.87 -17.93
CA SER A 443 -22.29 -28.68 -17.93
C SER A 443 -23.23 -28.36 -16.76
N GLY A 444 -24.43 -28.93 -16.80
CA GLY A 444 -25.39 -28.88 -15.70
C GLY A 444 -26.36 -27.70 -15.75
N THR A 445 -27.13 -27.50 -14.69
CA THR A 445 -28.19 -26.49 -14.60
C THR A 445 -28.09 -25.71 -13.31
N GLY A 446 -28.36 -24.42 -13.36
CA GLY A 446 -28.15 -23.53 -12.22
C GLY A 446 -27.96 -22.09 -12.64
N THR A 447 -27.37 -21.32 -11.74
CA THR A 447 -26.97 -19.94 -11.98
C THR A 447 -25.52 -19.74 -11.60
N TYR A 448 -24.81 -18.89 -12.32
CA TYR A 448 -23.68 -18.19 -11.71
C TYR A 448 -23.98 -16.69 -11.66
N THR A 449 -23.60 -16.06 -10.56
CA THR A 449 -23.75 -14.62 -10.34
C THR A 449 -22.36 -13.99 -10.33
N ASN A 450 -22.12 -13.05 -11.23
CA ASN A 450 -20.93 -12.21 -11.21
C ASN A 450 -21.29 -10.85 -10.59
N ILE A 451 -20.56 -10.49 -9.54
CA ILE A 451 -20.62 -9.20 -8.86
C ILE A 451 -19.31 -8.46 -9.17
N VAL A 452 -19.39 -7.33 -9.86
CA VAL A 452 -18.25 -6.46 -10.16
C VAL A 452 -18.40 -5.17 -9.35
N LEU A 453 -17.37 -4.77 -8.60
CA LEU A 453 -17.41 -3.57 -7.75
C LEU A 453 -17.26 -2.25 -8.54
N ALA A 454 -17.97 -2.15 -9.66
CA ALA A 454 -18.09 -0.98 -10.48
C ALA A 454 -19.55 -0.82 -10.96
N PRO A 455 -20.06 0.42 -11.15
CA PRO A 455 -21.45 0.67 -11.53
C PRO A 455 -21.81 0.14 -12.94
N ASN A 456 -20.81 -0.14 -13.78
CA ASN A 456 -20.98 -0.60 -15.16
C ASN A 456 -19.83 -1.53 -15.55
N TYR A 457 -20.16 -2.71 -16.10
CA TYR A 457 -19.20 -3.73 -16.50
C TYR A 457 -18.14 -3.23 -17.49
N ASN A 458 -18.50 -2.65 -18.64
CA ASN A 458 -17.51 -2.22 -19.63
C ASN A 458 -16.57 -1.14 -19.09
N SER A 459 -17.07 -0.27 -18.20
CA SER A 459 -16.24 0.77 -17.56
C SER A 459 -15.26 0.23 -16.51
N SER A 460 -15.43 -1.03 -16.10
CA SER A 460 -14.61 -1.69 -15.10
C SER A 460 -13.39 -2.41 -15.69
N LEU A 461 -13.33 -2.56 -17.01
CA LEU A 461 -12.30 -3.32 -17.69
C LEU A 461 -10.99 -2.54 -17.74
N LEU A 462 -9.88 -3.25 -17.59
CA LEU A 462 -8.56 -2.75 -17.99
C LEU A 462 -8.42 -2.91 -19.50
N GLU A 463 -7.91 -1.88 -20.17
CA GLU A 463 -7.56 -1.98 -21.59
C GLU A 463 -6.40 -2.98 -21.74
N LYS A 464 -6.49 -3.92 -22.69
CA LYS A 464 -5.33 -4.75 -23.01
C LYS A 464 -4.25 -3.84 -23.57
N ASN A 465 -3.11 -3.77 -22.88
CA ASN A 465 -1.90 -3.20 -23.47
C ASN A 465 -1.66 -3.98 -24.78
N SER A 466 -1.79 -3.26 -25.90
CA SER A 466 -1.69 -3.81 -27.25
C SER A 466 -0.27 -4.20 -27.59
#